data_AF-E9IC89-F1
#
_entry.id   AF-E9IC89-F1
#
_cell.length_a   1.000
_cell.length_b   1.000
_cell.length_c   1.000
_cell.angle_alpha   90.00
_cell.angle_beta   90.00
_cell.angle_gamma   90.00
#
_symmetry.space_group_name_H-M   'P 1'
#
loop_
_entity.id
_entity.type
_entity.pdbx_description
1 polymer ?
#
loop_
_entity_poly.entity_id
_entity_poly.type
_entity_poly.pdbx_seq_one_letter_code
_entity_poly.pdbx_strand_id
1 'polypeptide(L)'
;STNDVQPTLNLRRQKYAKYRLNLGIQAVIVGRNEDYITHYVVINEVYFEVETPLKAIDIAFKSMYVLDSKYPVECAREWHFLQEGIYGISNDKNISNLAVLALTEDYLEFKSNH
;
A
#
# COMPACT_ATOMS: atom_id res chain seq x y z
N SER A 1 4.32 20.97 -7.28
CA SER A 1 5.78 21.20 -7.45
C SER A 1 6.50 20.21 -6.56
N THR A 2 7.76 19.83 -6.80
CA THR A 2 8.55 19.03 -5.83
C THR A 2 8.55 19.67 -4.43
N ASN A 3 8.27 20.98 -4.38
CA ASN A 3 8.05 21.79 -3.18
C ASN A 3 6.79 21.44 -2.36
N ASP A 4 5.80 20.73 -2.91
CA ASP A 4 4.55 20.37 -2.20
C ASP A 4 4.61 18.94 -1.61
N VAL A 5 5.45 18.09 -2.19
CA VAL A 5 5.64 16.70 -1.77
C VAL A 5 6.33 16.63 -0.40
N GLN A 6 7.37 17.44 -0.22
CA GLN A 6 8.11 17.46 1.04
C GLN A 6 7.27 17.91 2.24
N PRO A 7 6.45 18.97 2.18
CA PRO A 7 5.54 19.33 3.26
C PRO A 7 4.57 18.21 3.64
N THR A 8 3.93 17.54 2.67
CA THR A 8 2.98 16.46 2.97
C THR A 8 3.66 15.22 3.54
N LEU A 9 4.84 14.86 3.03
CA LEU A 9 5.67 13.79 3.60
C LEU A 9 6.20 14.17 4.98
N ASN A 10 6.58 15.42 5.21
CA ASN A 10 7.01 15.93 6.51
C ASN A 10 5.84 15.97 7.50
N LEU A 11 4.62 16.27 7.05
CA LEU A 11 3.42 16.20 7.88
C LEU A 11 3.10 14.75 8.27
N ARG A 12 3.25 13.81 7.33
CA ARG A 12 3.17 12.37 7.64
C ARG A 12 4.29 11.98 8.61
N ARG A 13 5.55 12.33 8.36
CA ARG A 13 6.67 12.08 9.28
C ARG A 13 6.41 12.66 10.68
N GLN A 14 5.93 13.90 10.79
CA GLN A 14 5.57 14.51 12.08
C GLN A 14 4.44 13.74 12.78
N LYS A 15 3.41 13.32 12.03
CA LYS A 15 2.33 12.49 12.56
C LYS A 15 2.89 11.16 13.11
N TYR A 16 3.70 10.44 12.36
CA TYR A 16 4.25 9.14 12.77
C TYR A 16 5.29 9.26 13.89
N ALA A 17 6.16 10.28 13.84
CA ALA A 17 7.12 10.60 14.90
C ALA A 17 6.43 10.99 16.21
N LYS A 18 5.31 11.74 16.15
CA LYS A 18 4.46 12.07 17.31
C LYS A 18 3.92 10.82 18.00
N TYR A 19 3.71 9.73 17.27
CA TYR A 19 3.24 8.44 17.81
C TYR A 19 4.37 7.42 18.04
N ARG A 20 5.65 7.80 17.89
CA ARG A 20 6.83 6.90 17.95
C ARG A 20 6.70 5.67 17.03
N LEU A 21 6.04 5.84 15.89
CA LEU A 21 5.92 4.82 14.87
C LEU A 21 7.04 5.03 13.84
N ASN A 22 7.77 3.97 13.49
CA ASN A 22 8.61 3.99 12.28
C ASN A 22 7.69 4.13 11.07
N LEU A 23 8.10 4.92 10.07
CA LEU A 23 7.39 4.98 8.80
C LEU A 23 7.49 3.58 8.17
N GLY A 24 6.42 2.78 8.29
CA GLY A 24 6.34 1.47 7.69
C GLY A 24 6.47 1.54 6.16
N ILE A 25 6.49 0.38 5.52
CA ILE A 25 6.59 0.31 4.06
C ILE A 25 5.37 0.96 3.42
N GLN A 26 5.61 1.85 2.45
CA GLN A 26 4.53 2.62 1.80
C GLN A 26 4.75 2.73 0.30
N ALA A 27 3.68 2.51 -0.46
CA ALA A 27 3.57 3.00 -1.84
C ALA A 27 3.09 4.46 -1.80
N VAL A 28 3.81 5.34 -2.49
CA VAL A 28 3.56 6.78 -2.50
C VAL A 28 3.42 7.25 -3.94
N ILE A 29 2.25 7.77 -4.28
CA ILE A 29 1.91 8.26 -5.61
C ILE A 29 1.64 9.76 -5.48
N VAL A 30 2.40 10.58 -6.18
CA VAL A 30 2.34 12.04 -6.04
C VAL A 30 2.29 12.70 -7.40
N GLY A 31 1.15 13.31 -7.70
CA GLY A 31 0.95 14.14 -8.87
C GLY A 31 1.17 15.62 -8.56
N ARG A 32 1.94 16.33 -9.38
CA ARG A 32 1.88 17.80 -9.42
C ARG A 32 0.64 18.27 -10.19
N ASN A 33 0.26 17.52 -11.21
CA ASN A 33 -0.94 17.62 -12.05
C ASN A 33 -1.10 16.26 -12.77
N GLU A 34 -2.09 16.12 -13.65
CA GLU A 34 -2.35 14.88 -14.40
C GLU A 34 -1.16 14.42 -15.27
N ASP A 35 -0.34 15.37 -15.73
CA ASP A 35 0.80 15.09 -16.62
C ASP A 35 2.10 14.71 -15.87
N TYR A 36 2.19 15.03 -14.57
CA TYR A 36 3.40 14.85 -13.78
C TYR A 36 3.10 14.07 -12.51
N ILE A 37 2.99 12.75 -12.66
CA ILE A 37 2.80 11.80 -11.56
C ILE A 37 4.10 11.03 -11.31
N THR A 38 4.59 11.10 -10.07
CA THR A 38 5.77 10.39 -9.58
C THR A 38 5.36 9.31 -8.60
N HIS A 39 6.11 8.21 -8.59
CA HIS A 39 5.75 7.01 -7.84
C HIS A 39 6.98 6.53 -7.07
N TYR A 40 6.82 6.29 -5.77
CA TYR A 40 7.88 5.84 -4.89
C TYR A 40 7.43 4.66 -4.04
N VAL A 41 8.39 3.83 -3.67
CA VAL A 41 8.28 2.96 -2.49
C VAL A 41 9.18 3.52 -1.42
N VAL A 42 8.64 3.64 -0.21
CA VAL A 42 9.40 4.05 0.97
C VAL A 42 9.60 2.83 1.86
N ILE A 43 10.85 2.48 2.16
CA ILE A 43 11.23 1.39 3.06
C ILE A 43 12.26 1.95 4.04
N ASN A 44 11.96 1.93 5.34
CA ASN A 44 12.86 2.45 6.39
C ASN A 44 13.44 3.83 6.05
N GLU A 45 12.58 4.76 5.61
CA GLU A 45 12.93 6.14 5.22
C GLU A 45 13.75 6.30 3.93
N VAL A 46 14.08 5.22 3.24
CA VAL A 46 14.71 5.25 1.91
C VAL A 46 13.64 5.29 0.83
N TYR A 47 13.84 6.17 -0.16
CA TYR A 47 12.92 6.40 -1.28
C TYR A 47 13.43 5.70 -2.53
N PHE A 48 12.59 4.85 -3.11
CA PHE A 48 12.86 4.16 -4.37
C PHE A 48 11.84 4.62 -5.41
N GLU A 49 12.26 5.43 -6.36
CA GLU A 49 11.42 5.85 -7.48
C GLU A 49 11.17 4.66 -8.42
N VAL A 50 9.94 4.56 -8.92
CA VAL A 50 9.52 3.47 -9.81
C VAL A 50 8.67 3.99 -10.97
N GLU A 51 8.65 3.20 -12.04
CA GLU A 51 8.08 3.59 -13.34
C GLU A 51 6.57 3.86 -13.30
N THR A 52 5.83 3.12 -12.46
CA THR A 52 4.35 3.16 -12.45
C THR A 52 3.77 3.10 -11.04
N PRO A 53 2.55 3.63 -10.82
CA PRO A 53 1.90 3.58 -9.51
C PRO A 53 1.61 2.13 -9.08
N LEU A 54 1.22 1.28 -10.02
CA LEU A 54 0.99 -0.14 -9.76
C LEU A 54 2.28 -0.86 -9.36
N LYS A 55 3.43 -0.49 -9.96
CA LYS A 55 4.72 -1.04 -9.56
C LYS A 55 5.10 -0.65 -8.13
N ALA A 56 4.76 0.58 -7.71
CA ALA A 56 4.96 1.01 -6.33
C ALA A 56 4.14 0.17 -5.34
N ILE A 57 2.87 -0.08 -5.67
CA ILE A 57 1.98 -0.94 -4.86
C ILE A 57 2.50 -2.38 -4.80
N ASP A 58 2.90 -2.95 -5.95
CA ASP A 58 3.44 -4.32 -6.04
C ASP A 58 4.69 -4.51 -5.17
N ILE A 59 5.66 -3.59 -5.28
CA ILE A 59 6.90 -3.65 -4.50
C ILE A 59 6.61 -3.41 -3.01
N ALA A 60 5.73 -2.47 -2.67
CA ALA A 60 5.36 -2.22 -1.27
C ALA A 60 4.69 -3.45 -0.64
N PHE A 61 3.74 -4.08 -1.33
CA PHE A 61 3.11 -5.33 -0.88
C PHE A 61 4.14 -6.42 -0.62
N LYS A 62 4.99 -6.71 -1.63
CA LYS A 62 6.02 -7.75 -1.53
C LYS A 62 7.00 -7.46 -0.41
N SER A 63 7.39 -6.20 -0.23
CA SER A 63 8.31 -5.80 0.83
C SER A 63 7.65 -5.97 2.21
N MET A 64 6.37 -5.65 2.37
CA MET A 64 5.65 -5.91 3.63
C MET A 64 5.57 -7.40 3.92
N TYR A 65 5.27 -8.21 2.91
CA TYR A 65 5.18 -9.66 3.06
C TYR A 65 6.54 -10.29 3.42
N VAL A 66 7.61 -9.96 2.68
CA VAL A 66 8.96 -10.51 2.90
C VAL A 66 9.56 -10.08 4.24
N LEU A 67 9.26 -8.85 4.69
CA LEU A 67 9.78 -8.31 5.95
C LEU A 67 8.87 -8.61 7.15
N ASP A 68 7.82 -9.43 6.98
CA ASP A 68 6.79 -9.71 8.00
C ASP A 68 6.24 -8.42 8.66
N SER A 69 6.10 -7.37 7.85
CA SER A 69 5.58 -6.08 8.30
C SER A 69 4.06 -6.12 8.34
N LYS A 70 3.49 -5.63 9.44
CA LYS A 70 2.04 -5.43 9.54
C LYS A 70 1.54 -4.41 8.52
N TYR A 71 0.36 -4.66 7.96
CA TYR A 71 -0.33 -3.68 7.12
C TYR A 71 -0.76 -2.46 7.95
N PRO A 72 -0.70 -1.24 7.37
CA PRO A 72 -1.24 -0.05 8.02
C PRO A 72 -2.73 -0.22 8.32
N VAL A 73 -3.16 0.12 9.53
CA VAL A 73 -4.55 -0.10 9.98
C VAL A 73 -5.56 0.69 9.16
N GLU A 74 -5.15 1.86 8.63
CA GLU A 74 -6.00 2.73 7.83
C GLU A 74 -6.36 2.14 6.47
N CYS A 75 -5.53 1.23 5.94
CA CYS A 75 -5.76 0.57 4.65
C CYS A 75 -5.54 -0.95 4.69
N ALA A 76 -5.69 -1.56 5.87
CA ALA A 76 -5.47 -2.99 6.06
C ALA A 76 -6.41 -3.81 5.16
N ARG A 77 -7.66 -3.35 5.00
CA ARG A 77 -8.67 -4.00 4.14
C ARG A 77 -8.16 -4.17 2.71
N GLU A 78 -7.62 -3.11 2.13
CA GLU A 78 -7.15 -3.07 0.75
C GLU A 78 -5.92 -3.96 0.58
N TRP A 79 -5.00 -3.97 1.55
CA TRP A 79 -3.84 -4.86 1.53
C TRP A 79 -4.23 -6.34 1.65
N HIS A 80 -5.24 -6.63 2.47
CA HIS A 80 -5.75 -8.00 2.58
C HIS A 80 -6.47 -8.46 1.30
N PHE A 81 -7.24 -7.59 0.65
CA PHE A 81 -7.79 -7.87 -0.67
C PHE A 81 -6.70 -8.16 -1.71
N LEU A 82 -5.62 -7.36 -1.73
CA LEU A 82 -4.47 -7.64 -2.61
C LEU A 82 -3.87 -9.02 -2.30
N GLN A 83 -3.65 -9.31 -1.02
CA GLN A 83 -3.06 -10.57 -0.58
C GLN A 83 -3.85 -11.79 -1.07
N GLU A 84 -5.16 -11.83 -0.84
CA GLU A 84 -5.99 -12.99 -1.18
C GLU A 84 -6.46 -12.96 -2.64
N GLY A 85 -7.07 -11.86 -3.09
CA GLY A 85 -7.67 -11.76 -4.42
C GLY A 85 -6.63 -11.68 -5.54
N ILE A 86 -5.57 -10.90 -5.36
CA ILE A 86 -4.58 -10.66 -6.43
C ILE A 86 -3.42 -11.66 -6.35
N TYR A 87 -2.83 -11.85 -5.16
CA TYR A 87 -1.65 -12.70 -4.98
C TYR A 87 -1.97 -14.15 -4.59
N GLY A 88 -3.22 -14.47 -4.23
CA GLY A 88 -3.62 -15.84 -3.87
C GLY A 88 -2.94 -16.37 -2.59
N ILE A 89 -2.52 -15.48 -1.70
CA ILE A 89 -1.83 -15.83 -0.45
C ILE A 89 -2.87 -15.90 0.68
N SER A 90 -3.26 -17.10 1.08
CA SER A 90 -4.16 -17.31 2.22
C SER A 90 -3.44 -17.06 3.54
N ASN A 91 -4.12 -16.42 4.50
CA ASN A 91 -3.65 -16.37 5.88
C ASN A 91 -4.56 -17.24 6.77
N ASP A 92 -4.00 -18.15 7.56
CA ASP A 92 -4.78 -18.96 8.53
C ASP A 92 -5.49 -18.09 9.58
N LYS A 93 -5.02 -16.84 9.77
CA LYS A 93 -5.62 -15.81 10.62
C LYS A 93 -6.54 -14.91 9.82
N ASN A 94 -7.42 -15.54 9.05
CA ASN A 94 -8.25 -14.87 8.09
C ASN A 94 -9.02 -13.73 8.78
N ILE A 95 -8.92 -12.54 8.19
CA ILE A 95 -9.47 -11.33 8.79
C ILE A 95 -10.97 -11.54 8.86
N SER A 96 -11.51 -11.48 10.07
CA SER A 96 -12.95 -11.49 10.35
C SER A 96 -13.70 -10.27 9.79
N ASN A 97 -13.13 -9.59 8.79
CA ASN A 97 -13.71 -8.44 8.16
C ASN A 97 -14.52 -8.90 6.95
N LEU A 98 -15.82 -9.10 7.18
CA LEU A 98 -16.81 -9.50 6.18
C LEU A 98 -16.76 -8.65 4.89
N ALA A 99 -16.34 -7.38 4.97
CA ALA A 99 -16.20 -6.54 3.79
C ALA A 99 -15.01 -6.93 2.89
N VAL A 100 -13.90 -7.44 3.45
CA VAL A 100 -12.77 -7.96 2.66
C VAL A 100 -13.19 -9.24 1.94
N LEU A 101 -13.90 -10.12 2.65
CA LEU A 101 -14.39 -11.39 2.09
C LEU A 101 -15.35 -11.14 0.93
N ALA A 102 -16.37 -10.30 1.11
CA ALA A 102 -17.31 -9.96 0.04
C ALA A 102 -16.62 -9.38 -1.19
N LEU A 103 -15.69 -8.43 -1.00
CA LEU A 103 -14.93 -7.84 -2.12
C LEU A 103 -14.06 -8.87 -2.85
N THR A 104 -13.49 -9.82 -2.10
CA THR A 104 -12.63 -10.87 -2.67
C THR A 104 -13.47 -11.90 -3.42
N GLU A 105 -14.62 -12.30 -2.88
CA GLU A 105 -15.58 -13.20 -3.52
C GLU A 105 -16.12 -12.59 -4.83
N ASP A 106 -16.61 -11.35 -4.80
CA ASP A 106 -17.11 -10.63 -5.98
C ASP A 106 -16.04 -10.56 -7.09
N TYR A 107 -14.80 -10.25 -6.71
CA TYR A 107 -13.68 -10.18 -7.65
C TYR A 107 -13.34 -11.56 -8.25
N LEU A 108 -13.31 -12.61 -7.43
CA LEU A 108 -13.02 -13.96 -7.89
C LEU A 108 -14.13 -14.50 -8.80
N GLU A 109 -15.40 -14.22 -8.49
CA GLU A 109 -16.52 -14.54 -9.36
C GLU A 109 -16.38 -13.82 -10.71
N PHE A 110 -16.14 -12.51 -10.69
CA PHE A 110 -15.93 -11.74 -11.91
C PHE A 110 -14.79 -12.31 -12.78
N LYS A 111 -13.64 -12.64 -12.16
CA LYS A 111 -12.47 -13.24 -12.81
C LYS A 111 -12.71 -14.65 -13.32
N SER A 112 -13.62 -15.41 -12.71
CA SER A 112 -13.95 -16.77 -13.19
C SER A 112 -14.83 -16.74 -14.44
N ASN A 113 -15.57 -15.64 -14.64
CA ASN A 113 -16.54 -15.47 -15.72
C ASN A 113 -15.97 -14.71 -16.95
N HIS A 114 -14.71 -14.28 -16.92
CA HIS A 114 -14.02 -13.55 -17.99
C HIS A 114 -12.57 -13.99 -18.11
#